data_AF-A0A6G3XDB3-F1
#
_entry.id   AF-A0A6G3XDB3-F1
#
_cell.length_a   1.000
_cell.length_b   1.000
_cell.length_c   1.000
_cell.angle_alpha   90.00
_cell.angle_beta   90.00
_cell.angle_gamma   90.00
#
_symmetry.space_group_name_H-M   'P 1'
#
loop_
_entity.id
_entity.type
_entity.pdbx_description
1 polymer ?
#
loop_
_entity_poly.entity_id
_entity_poly.type
_entity_poly.pdbx_seq_one_letter_code
_entity_poly.pdbx_strand_id
1 'polypeptide(L)' 'MPEDFDDIPEVEVEVEEDTLDETGVDPKDIELVMAQTGKSRAVAVKALKESGGDLINAIMAAGEAR' A
#
# COMPACT_ATOMS: atom_id res chain seq x y z
N MET A 1 6.61 35.10 31.32
CA MET A 1 5.42 34.24 31.13
C MET A 1 5.82 33.26 30.06
N PRO A 2 5.89 31.95 30.34
CA PRO A 2 6.32 30.95 29.38
C PRO A 2 5.11 30.47 28.60
N GLU A 3 4.89 30.99 27.38
CA GLU A 3 3.75 30.60 26.53
C GLU A 3 4.18 30.46 25.06
N ASP A 4 5.27 29.75 24.81
CA ASP A 4 5.69 29.35 23.45
C ASP A 4 5.97 27.84 23.42
N PHE A 5 4.98 27.03 23.81
CA PHE A 5 5.05 25.56 23.78
C PHE A 5 3.90 24.92 22.98
N ASP A 6 3.28 25.68 22.07
CA ASP A 6 2.11 25.25 21.28
C ASP A 6 2.43 24.85 19.82
N ASP A 7 3.70 24.67 19.46
CA ASP A 7 4.09 24.24 18.10
C ASP A 7 4.77 22.87 18.13
N ILE A 8 4.07 21.88 18.68
CA ILE A 8 4.30 20.48 18.31
C ILE A 8 3.39 20.22 17.12
N PRO A 9 3.89 20.24 15.87
CA PRO A 9 3.07 19.85 14.74
C PRO A 9 2.57 18.43 15.00
N GLU A 10 1.24 18.30 15.06
CA GLU A 10 0.55 17.03 15.13
C GLU A 10 1.15 16.11 14.08
N VAL A 11 1.76 15.03 14.56
CA VAL A 11 2.20 13.94 13.70
C VAL A 11 0.95 13.42 13.01
N GLU A 12 0.78 13.76 11.73
CA GLU A 12 -0.11 13.07 10.81
C GLU A 12 0.40 11.63 10.75
N VAL A 13 -0.11 10.81 11.68
CA VAL A 13 0.13 9.38 11.66
C VAL A 13 -0.73 8.89 10.50
N GLU A 14 -0.12 8.72 9.32
CA GLU A 14 -0.64 7.93 8.21
C GLU A 14 -0.72 6.44 8.63
N VAL A 15 -1.58 6.14 9.60
CA VAL A 15 -1.95 4.77 10.02
C VAL A 15 -3.08 4.27 9.13
N GLU A 16 -2.82 4.14 7.83
CA GLU A 16 -3.64 3.27 6.96
C GLU A 16 -2.82 2.17 6.28
N GLU A 17 -1.48 2.17 6.40
CA GLU A 17 -0.64 1.14 5.74
C GLU A 17 -0.34 -0.09 6.61
N ASP A 18 -0.50 -0.02 7.93
CA ASP A 18 0.01 -1.06 8.86
C ASP A 18 -0.91 -2.30 9.04
N THR A 19 -2.11 -2.31 8.47
CA THR A 19 -3.02 -3.48 8.54
C THR A 19 -3.25 -4.15 7.19
N LEU A 20 -2.28 -4.07 6.28
CA LEU A 20 -2.32 -4.87 5.07
C LEU A 20 -2.07 -6.33 5.44
N ASP A 21 -3.15 -7.10 5.48
CA ASP A 21 -3.06 -8.54 5.64
C ASP A 21 -2.45 -9.14 4.35
N GLU A 22 -1.13 -9.35 4.38
CA GLU A 22 -0.36 -9.97 3.31
C GLU A 22 -0.42 -11.51 3.35
N THR A 23 -1.23 -12.09 4.24
CA THR A 23 -1.37 -13.54 4.37
C THR A 23 -1.85 -14.13 3.04
N GLY A 24 -1.02 -15.02 2.47
CA GLY A 24 -1.30 -15.69 1.19
C GLY A 24 -0.86 -14.91 -0.06
N VAL A 25 -0.17 -13.78 0.10
CA VAL A 25 0.42 -13.02 -1.00
C VAL A 25 1.94 -13.10 -0.93
N ASP A 26 2.61 -13.32 -2.06
CA ASP A 26 4.07 -13.32 -2.09
C ASP A 26 4.59 -11.87 -2.06
N PRO A 27 5.50 -11.50 -1.14
CA PRO A 27 6.11 -10.17 -1.12
C PRO A 27 6.80 -9.79 -2.44
N LYS A 28 7.30 -10.78 -3.20
CA LYS A 28 7.89 -10.52 -4.53
C LYS A 28 6.85 -10.04 -5.53
N ASP A 29 5.64 -10.61 -5.47
CA ASP A 29 4.55 -10.23 -6.35
C ASP A 29 4.08 -8.82 -6.04
N ILE A 30 4.01 -8.46 -4.75
CA ILE A 30 3.68 -7.10 -4.28
C ILE A 30 4.70 -6.09 -4.84
N GLU A 31 5.99 -6.35 -4.68
CA GLU A 31 7.04 -5.48 -5.21
C GLU A 31 6.96 -5.35 -6.73
N LEU A 32 6.70 -6.44 -7.45
CA LEU A 32 6.60 -6.41 -8.90
C LEU A 32 5.37 -5.62 -9.37
N VAL A 33 4.22 -5.80 -8.72
CA VAL A 33 3.01 -5.02 -9.00
C VAL A 33 3.25 -3.54 -8.70
N MET A 34 3.87 -3.21 -7.57
CA MET A 34 4.22 -1.82 -7.24
C MET A 34 5.18 -1.22 -8.27
N ALA A 35 6.22 -1.95 -8.69
CA ALA A 35 7.21 -1.46 -9.65
C ALA A 35 6.62 -1.25 -11.05
N GLN A 36 5.71 -2.12 -11.50
CA GLN A 36 5.10 -2.02 -12.82
C GLN A 36 3.95 -1.01 -12.87
N THR A 37 3.17 -0.89 -11.80
CA THR A 37 1.94 -0.07 -11.76
C THR A 37 2.15 1.28 -11.08
N GLY A 38 3.20 1.44 -10.29
CA GLY A 38 3.49 2.65 -9.51
C GLY A 38 2.51 2.89 -8.36
N LYS A 39 1.69 1.89 -7.99
CA LYS A 39 0.69 2.01 -6.93
C LYS A 39 1.27 1.64 -5.56
N SER A 40 0.59 2.11 -4.50
CA SER A 40 0.94 1.78 -3.12
C SER A 40 0.82 0.29 -2.84
N ARG A 41 1.58 -0.17 -1.84
CA ARG A 41 1.61 -1.55 -1.37
C ARG A 41 0.22 -2.10 -1.08
N ALA A 42 -0.64 -1.27 -0.50
CA ALA A 42 -2.04 -1.59 -0.23
C ALA A 42 -2.82 -2.05 -1.47
N VAL A 43 -2.65 -1.35 -2.59
CA VAL A 43 -3.36 -1.64 -3.83
C VAL A 43 -2.80 -2.91 -4.47
N ALA A 44 -1.47 -3.10 -4.40
CA ALA A 44 -0.83 -4.31 -4.89
C ALA A 44 -1.28 -5.56 -4.11
N VAL A 45 -1.28 -5.50 -2.77
CA VAL A 45 -1.74 -6.58 -1.89
C VAL A 45 -3.21 -6.90 -2.15
N LYS A 46 -4.05 -5.87 -2.28
CA LYS A 46 -5.47 -6.05 -2.57
C LYS A 46 -5.69 -6.70 -3.93
N ALA A 47 -4.99 -6.22 -4.97
CA ALA A 47 -5.08 -6.78 -6.32
C ALA A 47 -4.65 -8.25 -6.34
N LEU A 48 -3.55 -8.60 -5.66
CA LEU A 48 -3.07 -9.98 -5.54
C LEU A 48 -4.03 -10.86 -4.76
N LYS A 49 -4.68 -10.34 -3.72
CA LYS A 49 -5.72 -11.08 -2.99
C LYS A 49 -6.96 -11.33 -3.82
N GLU A 50 -7.44 -10.31 -4.54
CA GLU A 50 -8.62 -10.41 -5.42
C GLU A 50 -8.36 -11.34 -6.61
N SER A 51 -7.11 -11.39 -7.10
CA SER A 51 -6.69 -12.33 -8.14
C SER A 51 -6.27 -13.70 -7.62
N GLY A 52 -6.34 -13.96 -6.32
CA GLY A 52 -6.03 -15.26 -5.72
C GLY A 52 -4.54 -15.65 -5.78
N GLY A 53 -3.63 -14.67 -5.76
CA GLY A 53 -2.19 -14.87 -5.91
C GLY A 53 -1.72 -14.91 -7.37
N ASP A 54 -2.60 -14.61 -8.33
CA ASP A 54 -2.20 -14.52 -9.73
C ASP A 54 -1.61 -13.14 -10.04
N LEU A 55 -0.29 -13.12 -10.21
CA LEU A 55 0.53 -11.94 -10.46
C LEU A 55 0.12 -11.17 -11.73
N ILE A 56 -0.17 -11.86 -12.83
CA ILE A 56 -0.49 -11.20 -14.10
C ILE A 56 -1.84 -10.49 -13.98
N ASN A 57 -2.83 -11.19 -13.40
CA ASN A 57 -4.14 -10.60 -13.13
C ASN A 57 -4.05 -9.45 -12.13
N ALA A 58 -3.21 -9.54 -11.11
CA ALA A 58 -2.98 -8.45 -10.18
C ALA A 58 -2.32 -7.24 -10.84
N ILE A 59 -1.30 -7.44 -11.67
CA ILE A 59 -0.66 -6.36 -12.44
C ILE A 59 -1.65 -5.70 -13.39
N MET A 60 -2.50 -6.49 -14.07
CA MET A 60 -3.56 -5.93 -14.92
C MET A 60 -4.55 -5.12 -14.08
N ALA A 61 -5.12 -5.70 -13.01
CA ALA A 61 -6.09 -5.01 -12.16
C ALA A 61 -5.51 -3.76 -11.47
N ALA A 62 -4.26 -3.82 -11.00
CA ALA A 62 -3.58 -2.67 -10.43
C ALA A 62 -3.15 -1.66 -11.51
N GLY A 63 -2.80 -2.09 -12.71
CA GLY A 63 -2.29 -1.25 -13.81
C GLY A 63 -3.35 -0.59 -14.68
N GLU A 64 -4.59 -1.09 -14.71
CA GLU A 64 -5.66 -0.62 -15.60
C GLU A 64 -6.25 0.75 -15.23
N ALA A 65 -5.80 1.39 -14.15
CA ALA A 65 -6.22 2.75 -13.78
C ALA A 65 -5.55 3.85 -14.63
N ARG A 66 -5.39 3.62 -15.93
CA ARG A 66 -4.67 4.51 -16.86
C ARG A 66 -5.59 5.11 -17.91
#